data_AF-A0A2I3GJ16-F1
#
_entry.id   AF-A0A2I3GJ16-F1
#
_cell.length_a   1.000
_cell.length_b   1.000
_cell.length_c   1.000
_cell.angle_alpha   90.00
_cell.angle_beta   90.00
_cell.angle_gamma   90.00
#
_symmetry.space_group_name_H-M   'P 1'
#
loop_
_entity.id
_entity.type
_entity.pdbx_description
1 polymer ?
#
loop_
_entity_poly.entity_id
_entity_poly.type
_entity_poly.pdbx_seq_one_letter_code
_entity_poly.pdbx_strand_id
1 'polypeptide(L)'
;MAELTALESLIEMGFPRGRAEKALALTGNQGIEAAMDWMLELVAQKQREREEREEREALERERQRRRQGQELSAARQRLQEDEMRRAAEERRREKAEELAARQRVREKIERDKAERAKKYGGSVGSQPPPPAPEPGPVPSSPSQEPPTKREYDQCRIQVRLPDGTSLTQTFRAREQLAAVRLYVELHRGRNQLGGMPGKRRDAKRRACFLPSSGLVPSAVLIVAKKCPS
;
A
#
# COMPACT_ATOMS: atom_id res chain seq x y z
N MET A 1 7.63 79.24 37.96
CA MET A 1 7.38 77.87 37.49
C MET A 1 8.51 77.56 36.52
N ALA A 2 9.36 76.58 36.83
CA ALA A 2 10.40 76.19 35.87
C ALA A 2 9.71 75.45 34.72
N GLU A 3 9.95 75.87 33.49
CA GLU A 3 9.52 75.14 32.29
C GLU A 3 10.24 73.78 32.30
N LEU A 4 9.47 72.69 32.41
CA LEU A 4 10.00 71.33 32.29
C LEU A 4 10.55 71.15 30.87
N THR A 5 11.75 70.61 30.75
CA THR A 5 12.29 70.27 29.44
C THR A 5 11.47 69.15 28.81
N ALA A 6 11.43 69.10 27.47
CA ALA A 6 10.74 68.01 26.75
C ALA A 6 11.23 66.62 27.19
N LEU A 7 12.49 66.50 27.57
CA LEU A 7 13.07 65.28 28.11
C LEU A 7 12.51 64.94 29.50
N GLU A 8 12.42 65.91 30.41
CA GLU A 8 11.85 65.71 31.75
C GLU A 8 10.38 65.35 31.70
N SER A 9 9.60 65.99 30.81
CA SER A 9 8.19 65.63 30.60
C SER A 9 8.02 64.20 30.07
N LEU A 10 8.87 63.75 29.15
CA LEU A 10 8.87 62.36 28.67
C LEU A 10 9.25 61.37 29.79
N ILE A 11 10.19 61.73 30.67
CA ILE A 11 10.56 60.92 31.83
C ILE A 11 9.41 60.85 32.83
N GLU A 12 8.72 61.96 33.08
CA GLU A 12 7.56 62.04 33.98
C GLU A 12 6.37 61.22 33.44
N MET A 13 6.20 61.19 32.12
CA MET A 13 5.27 60.29 31.42
C MET A 13 5.70 58.80 31.46
N GLY A 14 6.84 58.48 32.06
CA GLY A 14 7.31 57.12 32.29
C GLY A 14 8.20 56.53 31.20
N PHE A 15 8.64 57.33 30.21
CA PHE A 15 9.60 56.85 29.22
C PHE A 15 11.02 56.79 29.81
N PRO A 16 11.77 55.68 29.59
CA PRO A 16 13.15 55.60 30.05
C PRO A 16 14.00 56.73 29.46
N ARG A 17 14.78 57.41 30.30
CA ARG A 17 15.63 58.55 29.92
C ARG A 17 16.44 58.30 28.64
N GLY A 18 17.13 57.17 28.53
CA GLY A 18 17.94 56.86 27.34
C GLY A 18 17.12 56.67 26.05
N ARG A 19 15.85 56.26 26.15
CA ARG A 19 14.95 56.15 25.00
C ARG A 19 14.38 57.50 24.60
N ALA A 20 14.00 58.32 25.58
CA ALA A 20 13.51 59.68 25.37
C ALA A 20 14.59 60.60 24.79
N GLU A 21 15.83 60.55 25.31
CA GLU A 21 16.99 61.27 24.77
C GLU A 21 17.26 60.87 23.30
N LYS A 22 17.24 59.56 23.00
CA LYS A 22 17.43 59.07 21.64
C LYS A 22 16.32 59.49 20.70
N ALA A 23 15.07 59.48 21.17
CA ALA A 23 13.92 59.92 20.39
C ALA A 23 14.02 61.42 20.05
N LEU A 24 14.27 62.27 21.05
CA LEU A 24 14.45 63.72 20.86
C LEU A 24 15.64 64.05 19.96
N ALA A 25 16.75 63.31 20.08
CA ALA A 25 17.92 63.50 19.22
C ALA A 25 17.61 63.15 17.74
N LEU A 26 16.83 62.09 17.50
CA LEU A 26 16.45 61.65 16.15
C LEU A 26 15.35 62.50 15.53
N THR A 27 14.45 63.06 16.35
CA THR A 27 13.41 63.99 15.90
C THR A 27 13.89 65.45 15.87
N GLY A 28 15.15 65.72 16.20
CA GLY A 28 15.74 67.06 16.14
C GLY A 28 15.16 68.06 17.15
N ASN A 29 14.69 67.58 18.31
CA ASN A 29 14.04 68.37 19.37
C ASN A 29 12.78 69.12 18.90
N GLN A 30 12.03 68.55 17.94
CA GLN A 30 10.76 69.13 17.45
C GLN A 30 9.61 69.12 18.48
N GLY A 31 9.82 68.51 19.65
CA GLY A 31 8.87 68.49 20.76
C GLY A 31 8.62 67.09 21.31
N ILE A 32 7.77 67.02 22.33
CA ILE A 32 7.40 65.78 23.04
C ILE A 32 6.63 64.84 22.10
N GLU A 33 5.68 65.37 21.33
CA GLU A 33 4.80 64.61 20.45
C GLU A 33 5.57 63.87 19.36
N ALA A 34 6.48 64.56 18.65
CA ALA A 34 7.34 63.96 17.64
C ALA A 34 8.22 62.82 18.23
N ALA A 35 8.80 63.04 19.42
CA ALA A 35 9.58 61.99 20.09
C ALA A 35 8.73 60.79 20.49
N MET A 36 7.48 61.02 20.91
CA MET A 36 6.53 59.96 21.27
C MET A 36 6.11 59.14 20.06
N ASP A 37 5.76 59.80 18.95
CA ASP A 37 5.38 59.15 17.69
C ASP A 37 6.51 58.28 17.15
N TRP A 38 7.74 58.80 17.16
CA TRP A 38 8.91 58.01 16.75
C TRP A 38 9.10 56.75 17.62
N MET A 39 8.91 56.88 18.95
CA MET A 39 9.02 55.73 19.85
C MET A 39 7.91 54.70 19.63
N LEU A 40 6.68 55.14 19.39
CA LEU A 40 5.53 54.29 19.11
C LEU A 40 5.69 53.57 17.76
N GLU A 41 6.13 54.28 16.73
CA GLU A 41 6.39 53.72 15.42
C GLU A 41 7.51 52.68 15.48
N LEU A 42 8.58 52.93 16.24
CA LEU A 42 9.64 51.95 16.46
C LEU A 42 9.13 50.67 17.16
N VAL A 43 8.22 50.79 18.14
CA VAL A 43 7.59 49.61 18.75
C VAL A 43 6.72 48.88 17.73
N ALA A 44 5.88 49.61 17.00
CA ALA A 44 5.01 49.03 16.00
C ALA A 44 5.80 48.29 14.90
N GLN A 45 6.90 48.86 14.41
CA GLN A 45 7.79 48.20 13.46
C GLN A 45 8.39 46.92 14.02
N LYS A 46 8.92 46.97 15.25
CA LYS A 46 9.51 45.79 15.89
C LYS A 46 8.47 44.69 16.14
N GLN A 47 7.22 45.05 16.45
CA GLN A 47 6.14 44.09 16.60
C GLN A 47 5.75 43.46 15.26
N ARG A 48 5.63 44.26 14.19
CA ARG A 48 5.37 43.76 12.83
C ARG A 48 6.46 42.80 12.37
N GLU A 49 7.74 43.15 12.56
CA GLU A 49 8.86 42.29 12.22
C GLU A 49 8.84 40.96 13.00
N ARG A 50 8.51 41.01 14.30
CA ARG A 50 8.36 39.81 15.13
C ARG A 50 7.21 38.94 14.65
N GLU A 51 6.05 39.53 14.38
CA GLU A 51 4.87 38.82 13.91
C GLU A 51 5.10 38.19 12.54
N GLU A 52 5.70 38.91 11.58
CA GLU A 52 6.07 38.36 10.28
C GLU A 52 7.09 37.22 10.40
N ARG A 53 8.06 37.35 11.32
CA ARG A 53 9.04 36.29 11.58
C ARG A 53 8.37 35.05 12.18
N GLU A 54 7.48 35.23 13.15
CA GLU A 54 6.72 34.16 13.78
C GLU A 54 5.74 33.49 12.80
N GLU A 55 5.08 34.26 11.94
CA GLU A 55 4.19 33.75 10.88
C GLU A 55 4.98 32.94 9.85
N ARG A 56 6.14 33.43 9.41
CA ARG A 56 7.05 32.68 8.50
C ARG A 56 7.53 31.38 9.14
N GLU A 57 7.96 31.42 10.40
CA GLU A 57 8.39 30.22 11.13
C GLU A 57 7.24 29.23 11.34
N ALA A 58 6.02 29.72 11.60
CA ALA A 58 4.83 28.89 11.74
C ALA A 58 4.41 28.24 10.42
N LEU A 59 4.43 29.00 9.31
CA LEU A 59 4.14 28.51 7.98
C LEU A 59 5.17 27.47 7.54
N GLU A 60 6.45 27.71 7.81
CA GLU A 60 7.53 26.76 7.53
C GLU A 60 7.39 25.47 8.34
N ARG A 61 7.11 25.57 9.64
CA ARG A 61 6.87 24.41 10.52
C ARG A 61 5.68 23.57 10.05
N GLU A 62 4.57 24.21 9.69
CA GLU A 62 3.40 23.49 9.19
C GLU A 62 3.63 22.91 7.79
N ARG A 63 4.35 23.62 6.92
CA ARG A 63 4.78 23.11 5.62
C ARG A 63 5.70 21.90 5.80
N GLN A 64 6.60 21.93 6.77
CA GLN A 64 7.50 20.81 7.07
C GLN A 64 6.73 19.59 7.57
N ARG A 65 5.74 19.77 8.44
CA ARG A 65 4.84 18.68 8.86
C ARG A 65 4.16 18.02 7.66
N ARG A 66 3.57 18.82 6.76
CA ARG A 66 2.91 18.30 5.55
C ARG A 66 3.88 17.62 4.60
N ARG A 67 5.06 18.22 4.40
CA ARG A 67 6.15 17.65 3.58
C ARG A 67 6.58 16.29 4.12
N GLN A 68 6.85 16.17 5.41
CA GLN A 68 7.25 14.89 6.00
C GLN A 68 6.18 13.80 5.80
N GLY A 69 4.90 14.15 5.95
CA GLY A 69 3.81 13.21 5.65
C GLY A 69 3.74 12.81 4.18
N GLN A 70 3.87 13.79 3.27
CA GLN A 70 3.89 13.55 1.82
C GLN A 70 5.12 12.75 1.39
N GLU A 71 6.29 13.04 1.93
CA GLU A 71 7.56 12.35 1.65
C GLU A 71 7.51 10.87 2.04
N LEU A 72 6.91 10.53 3.18
CA LEU A 72 6.73 9.13 3.57
C LEU A 72 5.81 8.36 2.60
N SER A 73 4.73 9.01 2.14
CA SER A 73 3.81 8.42 1.16
C SER A 73 4.48 8.29 -0.22
N ALA A 74 5.13 9.35 -0.69
CA ALA A 74 5.84 9.39 -1.96
C ALA A 74 7.03 8.42 -2.00
N ALA A 75 7.76 8.26 -0.88
CA ALA A 75 8.85 7.29 -0.78
C ALA A 75 8.35 5.84 -0.94
N ARG A 76 7.19 5.50 -0.33
CA ARG A 76 6.56 4.19 -0.50
C ARG A 76 6.10 3.96 -1.94
N GLN A 77 5.48 4.95 -2.57
CA GLN A 77 5.05 4.86 -3.97
C GLN A 77 6.25 4.71 -4.92
N ARG A 78 7.33 5.49 -4.71
CA ARG A 78 8.56 5.38 -5.50
C ARG A 78 9.20 4.00 -5.41
N LEU A 79 9.24 3.39 -4.23
CA LEU A 79 9.78 2.03 -4.08
C LEU A 79 8.93 1.01 -4.88
N GLN A 80 7.60 1.11 -4.82
CA GLN A 80 6.72 0.23 -5.59
C GLN A 80 6.84 0.46 -7.10
N GLU A 81 6.92 1.71 -7.55
CA GLU A 81 7.12 2.07 -8.96
C GLU A 81 8.48 1.59 -9.47
N ASP A 82 9.54 1.73 -8.67
CA ASP A 82 10.87 1.24 -9.01
C ASP A 82 10.91 -0.29 -9.12
N GLU A 83 10.27 -1.00 -8.21
CA GLU A 83 10.12 -2.47 -8.28
C GLU A 83 9.36 -2.90 -9.54
N MET A 84 8.23 -2.26 -9.85
CA MET A 84 7.46 -2.56 -11.06
C MET A 84 8.23 -2.20 -12.34
N ARG A 85 8.95 -1.07 -12.34
CA ARG A 85 9.78 -0.64 -13.48
C ARG A 85 10.89 -1.65 -13.75
N ARG A 86 11.59 -2.10 -12.70
CA ARG A 86 12.64 -3.11 -12.82
C ARG A 86 12.09 -4.45 -13.34
N ALA A 87 10.97 -4.90 -12.80
CA ALA A 87 10.32 -6.13 -13.27
C ALA A 87 9.86 -6.03 -14.75
N ALA A 88 9.39 -4.85 -15.18
CA ALA A 88 9.03 -4.62 -16.58
C ALA A 88 10.25 -4.60 -17.50
N GLU A 89 11.37 -4.01 -17.06
CA GLU A 89 12.64 -3.98 -17.78
C GLU A 89 13.24 -5.39 -17.93
N GLU A 90 13.25 -6.18 -16.85
CA GLU A 90 13.69 -7.58 -16.87
C GLU A 90 12.85 -8.41 -17.85
N ARG A 91 11.51 -8.30 -17.79
CA ARG A 91 10.64 -8.98 -18.78
C ARG A 91 10.91 -8.55 -20.22
N ARG A 92 11.24 -7.28 -20.45
CA ARG A 92 11.57 -6.79 -21.80
C ARG A 92 12.92 -7.34 -22.26
N ARG A 93 13.89 -7.39 -21.35
CA ARG A 93 15.22 -7.92 -21.60
C ARG A 93 15.21 -9.43 -21.84
N GLU A 94 14.52 -10.21 -21.00
CA GLU A 94 14.33 -11.65 -21.17
C GLU A 94 13.67 -11.97 -22.51
N LYS A 95 12.60 -11.24 -22.89
CA LYS A 95 11.97 -11.39 -24.20
C LYS A 95 12.93 -11.06 -25.35
N ALA A 96 13.74 -10.01 -25.22
CA ALA A 96 14.71 -9.65 -26.25
C ALA A 96 15.83 -10.70 -26.38
N GLU A 97 16.31 -11.25 -25.26
CA GLU A 97 17.31 -12.31 -25.22
C GLU A 97 16.75 -13.64 -25.74
N GLU A 98 15.49 -13.99 -25.43
CA GLU A 98 14.80 -15.16 -25.97
C GLU A 98 14.62 -15.04 -27.49
N LEU A 99 14.20 -13.88 -27.98
CA LEU A 99 14.07 -13.63 -29.42
C LEU A 99 15.44 -13.71 -30.12
N ALA A 100 16.49 -13.14 -29.52
CA ALA A 100 17.85 -13.23 -30.06
C ALA A 100 18.36 -14.68 -30.06
N ALA A 101 18.09 -15.46 -29.01
CA ALA A 101 18.44 -16.88 -28.95
C ALA A 101 17.70 -17.69 -30.04
N ARG A 102 16.39 -17.43 -30.21
CA ARG A 102 15.58 -18.05 -31.25
C ARG A 102 16.08 -17.70 -32.65
N GLN A 103 16.52 -16.46 -32.87
CA GLN A 103 17.16 -16.04 -34.12
C GLN A 103 18.48 -16.78 -34.37
N ARG A 104 19.37 -16.89 -33.36
CA ARG A 104 20.63 -17.65 -33.48
C ARG A 104 20.40 -19.13 -33.81
N VAL A 105 19.38 -19.76 -33.24
CA VAL A 105 19.01 -21.15 -33.56
C VAL A 105 18.51 -21.25 -35.00
N ARG A 106 17.67 -20.31 -35.43
CA ARG A 106 17.15 -20.26 -36.80
C ARG A 106 18.27 -20.12 -37.83
N GLU A 107 19.22 -19.21 -37.60
CA GLU A 107 20.39 -19.03 -38.48
C GLU A 107 21.27 -20.29 -38.53
N LYS A 108 21.48 -20.98 -37.40
CA LYS A 108 22.20 -22.26 -37.38
C LYS A 108 21.49 -23.33 -38.21
N ILE A 109 20.17 -23.45 -38.08
CA ILE A 109 19.38 -24.41 -38.88
C ILE A 109 19.44 -24.05 -40.36
N GLU A 110 19.34 -22.76 -40.71
CA GLU A 110 19.41 -22.30 -42.09
C GLU A 110 20.79 -22.57 -42.71
N ARG A 111 21.87 -22.30 -41.97
CA ARG A 111 23.24 -22.62 -42.37
C ARG A 111 23.44 -24.12 -42.57
N ASP A 112 23.03 -24.95 -41.62
CA ASP A 112 23.16 -26.42 -41.70
C ASP A 112 22.28 -27.00 -42.82
N LYS A 113 21.07 -26.48 -43.00
CA LYS A 113 20.15 -26.83 -44.10
C LYS A 113 20.73 -26.46 -45.45
N ALA A 114 21.33 -25.28 -45.59
CA ALA A 114 21.99 -24.84 -46.83
C ALA A 114 23.24 -25.67 -47.13
N GLU A 115 24.05 -26.01 -46.12
CA GLU A 115 25.22 -26.87 -46.29
C GLU A 115 24.83 -28.31 -46.68
N ARG A 116 23.79 -28.88 -46.03
CA ARG A 116 23.25 -30.20 -46.37
C ARG A 116 22.63 -30.22 -47.77
N ALA A 117 21.88 -29.19 -48.15
CA ALA A 117 21.34 -29.07 -49.50
C ALA A 117 22.45 -29.02 -50.56
N LYS A 118 23.57 -28.34 -50.29
CA LYS A 118 24.74 -28.33 -51.19
C LYS A 118 25.50 -29.66 -51.24
N LYS A 119 25.61 -30.38 -50.11
CA LYS A 119 26.36 -31.66 -50.04
C LYS A 119 25.55 -32.90 -50.45
N TYR A 120 24.25 -32.93 -50.16
CA TYR A 120 23.38 -34.10 -50.33
C TYR A 120 22.19 -33.86 -51.27
N GLY A 121 21.97 -32.65 -51.78
CA GLY A 121 20.93 -32.35 -52.78
C GLY A 121 21.13 -33.03 -54.15
N GLY A 122 22.10 -33.95 -54.26
CA GLY A 122 22.36 -34.75 -55.45
C GLY A 122 22.39 -36.27 -55.23
N SER A 123 22.07 -36.83 -54.06
CA SER A 123 22.04 -38.29 -53.90
C SER A 123 21.12 -38.79 -52.77
N VAL A 124 20.37 -39.86 -53.11
CA VAL A 124 19.37 -40.64 -52.35
C VAL A 124 17.95 -40.06 -52.43
N GLY A 125 17.02 -40.57 -53.24
CA GLY A 125 16.84 -41.95 -53.74
C GLY A 125 15.82 -42.69 -52.86
N SER A 126 14.58 -42.75 -53.34
CA SER A 126 13.37 -43.46 -52.88
C SER A 126 13.46 -44.45 -51.71
N GLN A 127 12.59 -44.27 -50.71
CA GLN A 127 11.92 -45.39 -50.05
C GLN A 127 10.49 -45.00 -49.59
N PRO A 128 9.43 -45.67 -50.07
CA PRO A 128 8.04 -45.41 -49.67
C PRO A 128 7.71 -46.04 -48.30
N PRO A 129 6.83 -45.43 -47.48
CA PRO A 129 6.35 -46.04 -46.24
C PRO A 129 5.30 -47.15 -46.50
N PRO A 130 5.33 -48.29 -45.77
CA PRO A 130 4.24 -49.27 -45.77
C PRO A 130 3.01 -48.80 -44.94
N PRO A 131 1.82 -49.42 -45.15
CA PRO A 131 0.50 -48.80 -45.02
C PRO A 131 -0.12 -48.85 -43.62
N ALA A 132 -1.04 -47.90 -43.39
CA ALA A 132 -1.98 -47.88 -42.27
C ALA A 132 -3.10 -48.93 -42.43
N PRO A 133 -3.60 -49.56 -41.36
CA PRO A 133 -4.90 -50.21 -41.33
C PRO A 133 -5.99 -49.27 -40.79
N GLU A 134 -7.10 -49.25 -41.55
CA GLU A 134 -8.39 -48.61 -41.29
C GLU A 134 -9.26 -49.38 -40.25
N PRO A 135 -10.44 -48.85 -39.84
CA PRO A 135 -11.01 -49.01 -38.50
C PRO A 135 -11.92 -50.23 -38.32
N GLY A 136 -11.97 -50.77 -37.09
CA GLY A 136 -12.92 -51.79 -36.65
C GLY A 136 -13.69 -51.35 -35.40
N PRO A 137 -14.90 -51.91 -35.15
CA PRO A 137 -15.97 -51.24 -34.42
C PRO A 137 -15.87 -51.41 -32.90
N VAL A 138 -16.42 -50.40 -32.21
CA VAL A 138 -16.70 -50.36 -30.77
C VAL A 138 -17.47 -51.59 -30.29
N PRO A 139 -17.20 -52.04 -29.06
CA PRO A 139 -18.29 -52.04 -28.10
C PRO A 139 -17.92 -51.28 -26.83
N SER A 140 -18.85 -50.41 -26.46
CA SER A 140 -18.90 -49.63 -25.24
C SER A 140 -18.78 -50.53 -24.01
N SER A 141 -17.82 -50.22 -23.14
CA SER A 141 -17.86 -50.58 -21.74
C SER A 141 -17.19 -49.44 -20.97
N PRO A 142 -17.86 -48.84 -19.96
CA PRO A 142 -17.38 -47.63 -19.32
C PRO A 142 -16.18 -47.97 -18.44
N SER A 143 -14.99 -47.75 -19.00
CA SER A 143 -13.75 -47.67 -18.24
C SER A 143 -13.84 -46.42 -17.37
N GLN A 144 -13.75 -46.62 -16.05
CA GLN A 144 -13.70 -45.55 -15.06
C GLN A 144 -12.51 -44.63 -15.37
N GLU A 145 -12.83 -43.39 -15.72
CA GLU A 145 -11.86 -42.30 -15.78
C GLU A 145 -11.24 -42.04 -14.39
N PRO A 146 -9.96 -41.62 -14.34
CA PRO A 146 -9.30 -41.21 -13.12
C PRO A 146 -10.06 -40.04 -12.47
N PRO A 147 -10.02 -39.88 -11.13
CA PRO A 147 -10.73 -38.81 -10.45
C PRO A 147 -10.14 -37.45 -10.88
N THR A 148 -10.76 -36.81 -11.86
CA THR A 148 -10.53 -35.40 -12.16
C THR A 148 -10.82 -34.63 -10.89
N LYS A 149 -9.83 -33.92 -10.36
CA LYS A 149 -10.00 -33.06 -9.17
C LYS A 149 -11.07 -32.03 -9.50
N ARG A 150 -12.30 -32.30 -9.06
CA ARG A 150 -13.43 -31.39 -9.23
C ARG A 150 -13.15 -30.17 -8.35
N GLU A 151 -12.75 -29.08 -8.97
CA GLU A 151 -12.61 -27.79 -8.30
C GLU A 151 -14.02 -27.24 -8.06
N TYR A 152 -14.52 -27.40 -6.85
CA TYR A 152 -15.82 -26.82 -6.48
C TYR A 152 -15.60 -25.37 -6.06
N ASP A 153 -16.27 -24.44 -6.74
CA ASP A 153 -16.21 -22.99 -6.46
C ASP A 153 -17.03 -22.57 -5.23
N GLN A 154 -17.81 -23.48 -4.66
CA GLN A 154 -18.70 -23.24 -3.53
C GLN A 154 -18.51 -24.31 -2.45
N CYS A 155 -18.61 -23.88 -1.20
CA CYS A 155 -18.40 -24.68 -0.01
C CYS A 155 -19.58 -24.51 0.94
N ARG A 156 -20.37 -25.57 1.16
CA ARG A 156 -21.47 -25.55 2.13
C ARG A 156 -20.95 -25.90 3.52
N ILE A 157 -21.12 -25.02 4.48
CA ILE A 157 -20.61 -25.23 5.84
C ILE A 157 -21.79 -25.25 6.82
N GLN A 158 -21.90 -26.33 7.58
CA GLN A 158 -22.81 -26.43 8.73
C GLN A 158 -22.02 -26.22 10.02
N VAL A 159 -22.39 -25.20 10.79
CA VAL A 159 -21.79 -24.88 12.08
C VAL A 159 -22.72 -25.33 13.18
N ARG A 160 -22.24 -26.22 14.06
CA ARG A 160 -22.95 -26.66 15.27
C ARG A 160 -22.53 -25.78 16.44
N LEU A 161 -23.50 -25.06 16.99
CA LEU A 161 -23.32 -24.20 18.16
C LEU A 161 -23.49 -25.01 19.45
N PRO A 162 -22.89 -24.54 20.58
CA PRO A 162 -23.00 -25.22 21.87
C PRO A 162 -24.38 -25.07 22.53
N ASP A 163 -25.28 -24.28 21.94
CA ASP A 163 -26.70 -24.18 22.32
C ASP A 163 -27.57 -25.25 21.65
N GLY A 164 -26.96 -26.13 20.83
CA GLY A 164 -27.64 -27.18 20.09
C GLY A 164 -28.18 -26.75 18.72
N THR A 165 -28.15 -25.45 18.40
CA THR A 165 -28.58 -24.94 17.10
C THR A 165 -27.52 -25.18 16.03
N SER A 166 -27.95 -25.33 14.77
CA SER A 166 -27.03 -25.50 13.64
C SER A 166 -27.26 -24.44 12.57
N LEU A 167 -26.22 -23.67 12.26
CA LEU A 167 -26.22 -22.65 11.22
C LEU A 167 -25.65 -23.23 9.93
N THR A 168 -26.35 -23.12 8.82
CA THR A 168 -25.85 -23.60 7.52
C THR A 168 -25.74 -22.45 6.54
N GLN A 169 -24.55 -22.26 5.98
CA GLN A 169 -24.27 -21.20 5.03
C GLN A 169 -23.35 -21.69 3.92
N THR A 170 -23.61 -21.25 2.70
CA THR A 170 -22.75 -21.50 1.54
C THR A 170 -21.77 -20.34 1.39
N PHE A 171 -20.48 -20.66 1.30
CA PHE A 171 -19.37 -19.72 1.14
C PHE A 171 -18.65 -20.00 -0.19
N ARG A 172 -18.04 -18.99 -0.82
CA ARG A 172 -17.24 -19.22 -2.05
C ARG A 172 -15.91 -19.88 -1.70
N ALA A 173 -15.38 -20.72 -2.57
CA ALA A 173 -14.10 -21.42 -2.38
C ALA A 173 -12.92 -20.46 -2.16
N ARG A 174 -12.97 -19.25 -2.73
CA ARG A 174 -11.93 -18.22 -2.53
C ARG A 174 -12.08 -17.42 -1.23
N GLU A 175 -13.11 -17.67 -0.42
CA GLU A 175 -13.28 -16.99 0.86
C GLU A 175 -12.35 -17.58 1.93
N GLN A 176 -11.98 -16.74 2.89
CA GLN A 176 -11.13 -17.14 4.00
C GLN A 176 -11.97 -17.68 5.16
N LEU A 177 -11.37 -18.57 5.96
CA LEU A 177 -12.00 -19.12 7.17
C LEU A 177 -12.46 -18.03 8.17
N ALA A 178 -11.89 -16.81 8.08
CA ALA A 178 -12.34 -15.64 8.82
C ALA A 178 -13.81 -15.25 8.54
N ALA A 179 -14.30 -15.42 7.30
CA ALA A 179 -15.67 -15.12 6.93
C ALA A 179 -16.68 -16.00 7.67
N VAL A 180 -16.39 -17.31 7.77
CA VAL A 180 -17.20 -18.28 8.54
C VAL A 180 -17.24 -17.89 10.02
N ARG A 181 -16.12 -17.42 10.56
CA ARG A 181 -16.04 -16.98 11.96
C ARG A 181 -16.89 -15.72 12.21
N LEU A 182 -16.81 -14.73 11.33
CA LEU A 182 -17.65 -13.52 11.41
C LEU A 182 -19.14 -13.86 11.29
N TYR A 183 -19.50 -14.77 10.37
CA TYR A 183 -20.88 -15.24 10.22
C TYR A 183 -21.42 -15.87 11.51
N VAL A 184 -20.60 -16.69 12.18
CA VAL A 184 -20.94 -17.29 13.48
C VAL A 184 -21.02 -16.23 14.59
N GLU A 185 -20.11 -15.26 14.62
CA GLU A 185 -20.14 -14.16 15.61
C GLU A 185 -21.39 -13.27 15.44
N LEU A 186 -21.84 -13.03 14.20
CA LEU A 186 -23.04 -12.25 13.89
C LEU A 186 -24.34 -13.00 14.26
N HIS A 187 -24.42 -14.30 13.98
CA HIS A 187 -25.60 -15.13 14.26
C HIS A 187 -25.67 -15.64 15.71
N ARG A 188 -24.62 -15.42 16.51
CA ARG A 188 -24.58 -15.65 17.96
C ARG A 188 -25.26 -14.55 18.78
N GLY A 189 -26.08 -13.71 18.13
CA GLY A 189 -26.54 -12.43 18.64
C GLY A 189 -26.96 -12.41 20.12
N ARG A 190 -26.54 -11.33 20.78
CA ARG A 190 -27.36 -10.64 21.80
C ARG A 190 -27.53 -11.34 23.16
N ASN A 191 -26.52 -12.05 23.68
CA ASN A 191 -26.41 -12.27 25.13
C ASN A 191 -24.98 -12.59 25.64
N GLN A 192 -24.02 -11.73 25.35
CA GLN A 192 -22.76 -11.62 26.11
C GLN A 192 -21.99 -10.36 25.64
N LEU A 193 -22.40 -9.21 26.18
CA LEU A 193 -21.54 -8.04 26.27
C LEU A 193 -20.41 -8.37 27.27
N GLY A 194 -19.16 -8.36 26.81
CA GLY A 194 -17.98 -8.42 27.67
C GLY A 194 -17.09 -9.64 27.46
N GLY A 195 -16.12 -9.52 26.54
CA GLY A 195 -15.08 -10.53 26.35
C GLY A 195 -13.93 -10.01 25.52
N MET A 196 -12.93 -9.40 26.18
CA MET A 196 -11.66 -8.93 25.61
C MET A 196 -10.99 -10.01 24.73
N PRO A 197 -10.31 -9.65 23.61
CA PRO A 197 -9.82 -10.64 22.65
C PRO A 197 -8.57 -11.38 23.16
N GLY A 198 -8.76 -12.54 23.77
CA GLY A 198 -7.67 -13.46 24.15
C GLY A 198 -7.31 -14.47 23.05
N LYS A 199 -6.09 -14.36 22.51
CA LYS A 199 -5.25 -15.35 21.74
C LYS A 199 -5.43 -16.80 22.30
N ARG A 200 -5.44 -17.95 21.59
CA ARG A 200 -4.97 -18.41 20.26
C ARG A 200 -5.80 -19.61 19.72
N ARG A 201 -5.95 -19.68 18.39
CA ARG A 201 -5.67 -20.84 17.51
C ARG A 201 -4.78 -20.31 16.38
N ASP A 202 -3.79 -21.05 15.90
CA ASP A 202 -2.72 -20.53 15.03
C ASP A 202 -3.14 -19.48 13.99
N ALA A 203 -2.44 -18.34 13.96
CA ALA A 203 -2.68 -17.29 12.96
C ALA A 203 -2.51 -17.81 11.52
N LYS A 204 -1.63 -18.82 11.36
CA LYS A 204 -1.31 -19.46 10.08
C LYS A 204 -2.50 -20.15 9.41
N ARG A 205 -3.43 -20.71 10.19
CA ARG A 205 -4.63 -21.40 9.66
C ARG A 205 -5.81 -20.45 9.38
N ARG A 206 -5.73 -19.19 9.83
CA ARG A 206 -6.78 -18.16 9.65
C ARG A 206 -6.71 -17.50 8.27
N ALA A 207 -5.52 -17.48 7.69
CA ALA A 207 -5.26 -16.95 6.35
C ALA A 207 -5.42 -18.01 5.23
N CYS A 208 -5.71 -19.27 5.59
CA CYS A 208 -5.92 -20.34 4.62
C CYS A 208 -7.30 -20.21 3.94
N PHE A 209 -7.32 -20.40 2.62
CA PHE A 209 -8.54 -20.49 1.83
C PHE A 209 -9.27 -21.81 2.09
N LEU A 210 -10.59 -21.82 2.00
CA LEU A 210 -11.43 -23.01 2.25
C LEU A 210 -10.96 -24.30 1.51
N PRO A 211 -10.51 -24.25 0.23
CA PRO A 211 -9.95 -25.40 -0.50
C PRO A 211 -8.70 -25.96 0.16
N SER A 212 -7.77 -25.09 0.58
CA SER A 212 -6.51 -25.49 1.21
C SER A 212 -6.70 -26.16 2.57
N SER A 213 -7.87 -25.94 3.18
CA SER A 213 -8.25 -26.54 4.45
C SER A 213 -9.04 -27.84 4.34
N GLY A 214 -9.31 -28.34 3.12
CA GLY A 214 -10.04 -29.58 2.87
C GLY A 214 -11.52 -29.53 3.21
N LEU A 215 -12.13 -28.33 3.25
CA LEU A 215 -13.52 -28.12 3.67
C LEU A 215 -14.52 -28.16 2.49
N VAL A 216 -14.01 -28.25 1.26
CA VAL A 216 -14.76 -28.24 0.02
C VAL A 216 -15.05 -29.70 -0.41
N PRO A 217 -16.27 -30.07 -0.85
CA PRO A 217 -17.44 -29.22 -1.14
C PRO A 217 -18.35 -28.94 0.06
N SER A 218 -18.20 -29.70 1.14
CA SER A 218 -19.06 -29.63 2.32
C SER A 218 -18.28 -29.95 3.59
N ALA A 219 -18.50 -29.18 4.65
CA ALA A 219 -17.89 -29.43 5.95
C ALA A 219 -18.83 -29.12 7.13
N VAL A 220 -18.62 -29.85 8.24
CA VAL A 220 -19.30 -29.62 9.51
C VAL A 220 -18.29 -29.11 10.53
N LEU A 221 -18.53 -27.94 11.10
CA LEU A 221 -17.68 -27.32 12.11
C LEU A 221 -18.42 -27.27 13.45
N ILE A 222 -17.73 -27.64 14.54
CA ILE A 222 -18.30 -27.60 15.90
C ILE A 222 -17.64 -26.46 16.66
N VAL A 223 -18.46 -25.58 17.27
CA VAL A 223 -17.94 -24.46 18.06
C VAL A 223 -17.84 -24.82 19.53
N ALA A 224 -16.61 -25.00 20.02
CA ALA A 224 -16.34 -25.24 21.43
C ALA A 224 -16.28 -23.92 22.24
N LYS A 225 -16.80 -23.92 23.47
CA LYS A 225 -16.59 -22.84 24.45
C LYS A 225 -15.13 -22.86 24.92
N LYS A 226 -14.54 -21.68 25.11
CA LYS A 226 -13.16 -21.54 25.60
C LYS A 226 -13.13 -21.88 27.10
N CYS A 227 -12.49 -22.98 27.49
CA CYS A 227 -12.17 -23.23 28.89
C CYS A 227 -11.04 -22.29 29.31
N PRO A 228 -11.15 -21.56 30.44
CA PRO A 228 -10.03 -20.82 30.99
C PRO A 228 -9.00 -21.81 31.56
N SER A 229 -7.75 -21.74 31.08
CA SER A 229 -6.58 -22.32 31.74
C SER A 229 -5.78 -21.20 32.39
#